data_AF-G9XSJ2-F1
#
_entry.id   AF-G9XSJ2-F1
#
_cell.length_a   1.000
_cell.length_b   1.000
_cell.length_c   1.000
_cell.angle_alpha   90.00
_cell.angle_beta   90.00
_cell.angle_gamma   90.00
#
_symmetry.space_group_name_H-M   'P 1'
#
loop_
_entity.id
_entity.type
_entity.pdbx_description
1 polymer ?
#
loop_
_entity_poly.entity_id
_entity_poly.type
_entity_poly.pdbx_seq_one_letter_code
_entity_poly.pdbx_strand_id
1 'polypeptide(L)'
;MVKKYNYRPGREKKSRTIKKVQHRHPSEYLNDLEEWQRYQYDPGHYLGGNIHPQLKYASGTKAGKYFAALCLMLGVISGIGTVFTFIEGVGNILALLMTLLFISVGLTCFGGSKE
;
A
#
# COMPACT_ATOMS: atom_id res chain seq x y z
N MET A 1 -0.53 -53.94 -44.70
CA MET A 1 -0.91 -54.16 -43.29
C MET A 1 -1.04 -52.81 -42.61
N VAL A 2 -2.25 -52.27 -42.44
CA VAL A 2 -2.49 -50.88 -41.98
C VAL A 2 -2.81 -50.89 -40.49
N LYS A 3 -1.98 -50.25 -39.65
CA LYS A 3 -2.21 -50.12 -38.20
C LYS A 3 -3.30 -49.09 -37.94
N LYS A 4 -4.47 -49.53 -37.46
CA LYS A 4 -5.53 -48.64 -36.94
C LYS A 4 -5.12 -48.16 -35.55
N TYR A 5 -4.95 -46.85 -35.38
CA TYR A 5 -4.77 -46.24 -34.07
C TYR A 5 -6.14 -46.02 -33.42
N ASN A 6 -6.35 -46.60 -32.24
CA ASN A 6 -7.54 -46.37 -31.43
C ASN A 6 -7.47 -44.97 -30.81
N TYR A 7 -8.30 -44.06 -31.31
CA TYR A 7 -8.53 -42.76 -30.69
C TYR A 7 -9.31 -42.96 -29.38
N ARG A 8 -8.72 -42.56 -28.26
CA ARG A 8 -9.34 -42.60 -26.92
C ARG A 8 -9.90 -41.20 -26.64
N PRO A 9 -11.23 -41.00 -26.61
CA PRO A 9 -11.79 -39.67 -26.38
C PRO A 9 -11.39 -39.16 -24.98
N GLY A 10 -10.90 -37.92 -24.95
CA GLY A 10 -10.49 -37.25 -23.72
C GLY A 10 -11.67 -37.10 -22.77
N ARG A 11 -11.48 -37.49 -21.49
CA ARG A 11 -12.47 -37.28 -20.45
C ARG A 11 -12.70 -35.78 -20.26
N GLU A 12 -13.89 -35.33 -20.63
CA GLU A 12 -14.44 -34.01 -20.33
C GLU A 12 -14.33 -33.78 -18.81
N LYS A 13 -13.44 -32.87 -18.41
CA LYS A 13 -13.34 -32.46 -17.01
C LYS A 13 -14.57 -31.61 -16.71
N LYS A 14 -15.61 -32.24 -16.15
CA LYS A 14 -16.68 -31.55 -15.43
C LYS A 14 -16.01 -30.66 -14.38
N SER A 15 -15.91 -29.36 -14.67
CA SER A 15 -15.49 -28.33 -13.73
C SER A 15 -16.53 -28.28 -12.61
N ARG A 16 -16.42 -29.19 -11.64
CA ARG A 16 -17.02 -29.00 -10.33
C ARG A 16 -16.37 -27.74 -9.79
N THR A 17 -17.12 -26.65 -9.77
CA THR A 17 -16.82 -25.47 -8.96
C THR A 17 -16.80 -25.92 -7.50
N ILE A 18 -15.65 -26.43 -7.06
CA ILE A 18 -15.37 -26.63 -5.65
C ILE A 18 -15.37 -25.22 -5.07
N LYS A 19 -16.46 -24.85 -4.38
CA LYS A 19 -16.45 -23.72 -3.45
C LYS A 19 -15.31 -24.02 -2.48
N LYS A 20 -14.14 -23.43 -2.70
CA LYS A 20 -13.03 -23.51 -1.75
C LYS A 20 -13.55 -22.88 -0.47
N VAL A 21 -13.76 -23.70 0.55
CA VAL A 21 -14.06 -23.23 1.90
C VAL A 21 -12.84 -22.42 2.32
N GLN A 22 -12.97 -21.10 2.29
CA GLN A 22 -11.91 -20.17 2.64
C GLN A 22 -11.72 -20.29 4.15
N HIS A 23 -10.68 -21.01 4.58
CA HIS A 23 -10.29 -21.04 5.98
C HIS A 23 -9.77 -19.65 6.34
N ARG A 24 -10.53 -18.92 7.15
CA ARG A 24 -10.05 -17.66 7.73
C ARG A 24 -9.05 -17.99 8.82
N HIS A 25 -7.86 -17.40 8.74
CA HIS A 25 -6.90 -17.40 9.82
C HIS A 25 -7.46 -16.63 11.04
N PRO A 26 -7.02 -16.99 12.27
CA PRO A 26 -7.45 -16.28 13.47
C PRO A 26 -6.93 -14.84 13.54
N SER A 27 -5.85 -14.51 12.82
CA SER A 27 -5.34 -13.14 12.73
C SER A 27 -5.93 -12.41 11.53
N GLU A 28 -6.50 -11.25 11.81
CA GLU A 28 -7.09 -10.37 10.80
C GLU A 28 -6.06 -9.91 9.76
N TYR A 29 -4.83 -9.61 10.19
CA TYR A 29 -3.71 -9.29 9.30
C TYR A 29 -3.42 -10.38 8.27
N LEU A 30 -3.47 -11.66 8.65
CA LEU A 30 -3.20 -12.75 7.70
C LEU A 30 -4.34 -12.95 6.71
N ASN A 31 -5.59 -12.71 7.15
CA ASN A 31 -6.74 -12.72 6.24
C ASN A 31 -6.64 -11.61 5.20
N ASP A 32 -6.32 -10.38 5.63
CA ASP A 32 -6.13 -9.23 4.75
C ASP A 32 -4.95 -9.45 3.78
N LEU A 33 -3.86 -10.09 4.25
CA LEU A 33 -2.72 -10.42 3.40
C LEU A 33 -3.06 -11.49 2.35
N GLU A 34 -3.80 -12.52 2.74
CA GLU A 34 -4.24 -13.57 1.81
C GLU A 34 -5.27 -13.05 0.79
N GLU A 35 -6.11 -12.09 1.19
CA GLU A 35 -6.99 -11.37 0.28
C GLU A 35 -6.17 -10.51 -0.70
N TRP A 36 -5.21 -9.74 -0.19
CA TRP A 36 -4.35 -8.91 -1.03
C TRP A 36 -3.54 -9.75 -2.04
N GLN A 37 -2.98 -10.89 -1.63
CA GLN A 37 -2.27 -11.78 -2.55
C GLN A 37 -3.17 -12.37 -3.65
N ARG A 38 -4.45 -12.57 -3.36
CA ARG A 38 -5.41 -13.11 -4.33
C ARG A 38 -5.85 -12.10 -5.37
N TYR A 39 -5.93 -10.83 -5.01
CA TYR A 39 -6.42 -9.78 -5.90
C TYR A 39 -5.32 -8.87 -6.45
N GLN A 40 -4.04 -9.24 -6.31
CA GLN A 40 -2.89 -8.40 -6.69
C GLN A 40 -2.94 -7.84 -8.13
N TYR A 41 -3.60 -8.55 -9.06
CA TYR A 41 -3.74 -8.17 -10.46
C TYR A 41 -5.14 -7.66 -10.84
N ASP A 42 -6.04 -7.49 -9.87
CA ASP A 42 -7.35 -6.89 -10.07
C ASP A 42 -7.32 -5.44 -9.58
N PRO A 43 -7.04 -4.46 -10.47
CA PRO A 43 -6.97 -3.06 -10.08
C PRO A 43 -8.31 -2.55 -9.55
N GLY A 44 -9.43 -3.15 -9.98
CA GLY A 44 -10.77 -2.79 -9.49
C GLY A 44 -10.94 -3.07 -7.99
N HIS A 45 -10.26 -4.09 -7.47
CA HIS A 45 -10.30 -4.45 -6.06
C HIS A 45 -9.63 -3.40 -5.15
N TYR A 46 -8.64 -2.66 -5.65
CA TYR A 46 -7.88 -1.67 -4.86
C TYR A 46 -8.31 -0.22 -5.07
N LEU A 47 -9.02 0.08 -6.17
CA LEU A 47 -9.59 1.41 -6.42
C LEU A 47 -10.64 1.81 -5.36
N GLY A 48 -11.24 0.84 -4.67
CA GLY A 48 -12.21 1.07 -3.59
C GLY A 48 -11.61 1.39 -2.21
N GLY A 49 -10.30 1.63 -2.11
CA GLY A 49 -9.64 1.94 -0.84
C GLY A 49 -9.15 0.72 -0.06
N ASN A 50 -9.07 -0.45 -0.69
CA ASN A 50 -8.39 -1.59 -0.10
C ASN A 50 -6.88 -1.40 -0.28
N ILE A 51 -6.17 -1.12 0.81
CA ILE A 51 -4.72 -0.81 0.79
C ILE A 51 -3.97 -2.04 1.30
N HIS A 52 -2.72 -2.22 0.87
CA HIS A 52 -1.86 -3.30 1.35
C HIS A 52 -1.88 -3.38 2.90
N PRO A 53 -2.01 -4.57 3.50
CA PRO A 53 -2.15 -4.73 4.95
C PRO A 53 -1.04 -4.04 5.73
N GLN A 54 0.21 -4.10 5.26
CA GLN A 54 1.31 -3.40 5.92
C GLN A 54 1.07 -1.90 6.01
N LEU A 55 0.48 -1.24 4.99
CA LEU A 55 0.16 0.18 5.05
C LEU A 55 -1.07 0.43 5.94
N LYS A 56 -2.11 -0.39 5.83
CA LYS A 56 -3.34 -0.30 6.64
C LYS A 56 -3.04 -0.38 8.14
N TYR A 57 -2.15 -1.29 8.53
CA TYR A 57 -1.79 -1.50 9.94
C TYR A 57 -0.58 -0.67 10.38
N ALA A 58 0.30 -0.20 9.48
CA ALA A 58 1.44 0.64 9.88
C ALA A 58 1.03 2.04 10.34
N SER A 59 0.00 2.64 9.72
CA SER A 59 -0.47 4.00 10.04
C SER A 59 -1.00 4.13 11.48
N GLY A 60 -1.60 3.07 12.04
CA GLY A 60 -2.10 3.05 13.42
C GLY A 60 -1.05 2.70 14.49
N THR A 61 0.14 2.25 14.09
CA THR A 61 1.16 1.79 15.06
C THR A 61 1.95 2.95 15.68
N LYS A 62 2.52 2.72 16.88
CA LYS A 62 3.43 3.68 17.52
C LYS A 62 4.59 4.08 16.58
N ALA A 63 5.08 3.14 15.77
CA ALA A 63 6.14 3.39 14.78
C ALA A 63 5.70 4.39 13.70
N GLY A 64 4.47 4.28 13.18
CA GLY A 64 3.91 5.26 12.25
C GLY A 64 3.84 6.67 12.84
N LYS A 65 3.49 6.78 14.14
CA LYS A 65 3.48 8.06 14.86
C LYS A 65 4.87 8.67 15.02
N TYR A 66 5.88 7.86 15.36
CA TYR A 66 7.27 8.32 15.42
C TYR A 66 7.80 8.76 14.06
N PHE A 67 7.46 8.03 12.99
CA PHE A 67 7.84 8.40 11.63
C PHE A 67 7.18 9.71 11.20
N ALA A 68 5.87 9.87 11.46
CA ALA A 68 5.16 11.11 11.18
C ALA A 68 5.77 12.31 11.94
N ALA A 69 6.09 12.13 13.23
CA ALA A 69 6.76 13.15 14.03
C ALA A 69 8.15 13.50 13.48
N LEU A 70 8.91 12.51 13.02
CA LEU A 70 10.23 12.69 12.42
C LEU A 70 10.14 13.47 11.09
N CYS A 71 9.19 13.12 10.22
CA CYS A 71 8.93 13.88 8.99
C CYS A 71 8.54 15.33 9.28
N LEU A 72 7.71 15.58 10.30
CA LEU A 72 7.30 16.92 10.69
C LEU A 72 8.50 17.73 11.22
N MET A 73 9.32 17.13 12.10
CA MET A 73 10.56 17.74 12.60
C MET A 73 11.52 18.11 11.46
N LEU A 74 11.78 17.17 10.53
CA LEU A 74 12.63 17.43 9.37
C LEU A 74 12.06 18.53 8.47
N GLY A 75 10.74 18.54 8.27
CA GLY A 75 10.03 19.58 7.53
C GLY A 75 10.23 20.96 8.18
N VAL A 76 10.08 21.08 9.49
CA VAL A 76 10.28 22.35 10.21
C VAL A 76 11.73 22.82 10.12
N ILE A 77 12.71 21.93 10.35
CA ILE A 77 14.14 22.28 10.28
C ILE A 77 14.51 22.72 8.85
N SER A 78 14.05 21.97 7.84
CA SER A 78 14.22 22.34 6.42
C SER A 78 13.55 23.67 6.09
N GLY A 79 12.37 23.93 6.66
CA GLY A 79 11.63 25.18 6.47
C GLY A 79 12.36 26.39 7.03
N ILE A 80 12.91 26.27 8.24
CA ILE A 80 13.73 27.33 8.83
C ILE A 80 14.95 27.61 7.93
N GLY A 81 15.67 26.57 7.49
CA GLY A 81 16.82 26.73 6.60
C GLY A 81 16.47 27.40 5.27
N THR A 82 15.35 27.02 4.65
CA THR A 82 14.90 27.63 3.39
C THR A 82 14.52 29.09 3.56
N VAL A 83 13.89 29.48 4.68
CA VAL A 83 13.59 30.89 4.99
C VAL A 83 14.89 31.70 5.11
N PHE A 84 15.92 31.19 5.79
CA PHE A 84 17.22 31.85 5.87
C PHE A 84 17.87 32.07 4.50
N THR A 85 17.89 31.03 3.65
CA THR A 85 18.44 31.17 2.27
C THR A 85 17.67 32.15 1.40
N PHE A 86 16.36 32.30 1.65
CA PHE A 86 15.52 33.28 0.95
C PHE A 86 15.84 34.73 1.37
N ILE A 87 16.13 34.95 2.66
CA ILE A 87 16.55 36.26 3.19
C ILE A 87 17.90 36.68 2.57
N GLU A 88 18.81 35.72 2.34
CA GLU A 88 20.09 35.96 1.67
C GLU A 88 19.96 36.14 0.14
N GLY A 89 18.76 36.03 -0.42
CA GLY A 89 18.49 36.21 -1.84
C GLY A 89 18.85 35.01 -2.72
N VAL A 90 19.29 33.90 -2.12
CA VAL A 90 19.65 32.64 -2.81
C VAL A 90 18.46 31.67 -2.74
N GLY A 91 17.30 32.13 -3.21
CA GLY A 91 16.07 31.36 -3.13
C GLY A 91 16.13 30.07 -3.94
N ASN A 92 15.87 28.92 -3.30
CA ASN A 92 15.77 27.62 -3.96
C ASN A 92 14.31 27.11 -3.92
N ILE A 93 13.61 27.27 -5.05
CA ILE A 93 12.19 26.88 -5.20
C ILE A 93 11.99 25.38 -4.97
N LEU A 94 12.96 24.54 -5.36
CA LEU A 94 12.89 23.09 -5.14
C LEU A 94 12.90 22.75 -3.65
N ALA A 95 13.73 23.45 -2.88
CA ALA A 95 13.80 23.23 -1.43
C ALA A 95 12.47 23.59 -0.76
N LEU A 96 11.84 24.70 -1.17
CA LEU A 96 10.54 25.14 -0.66
C LEU A 96 9.42 24.12 -0.96
N LEU A 97 9.39 23.56 -2.17
CA LEU A 97 8.46 22.49 -2.54
C LEU A 97 8.66 21.22 -1.70
N MET A 98 9.92 20.83 -1.46
CA MET A 98 10.22 19.67 -0.61
C MET A 98 9.78 19.89 0.83
N THR A 99 9.98 21.09 1.39
CA THR A 99 9.52 21.43 2.73
C THR A 99 8.00 21.32 2.86
N LEU A 100 7.26 21.88 1.89
CA LEU A 100 5.79 21.80 1.86
C LEU A 100 5.30 20.35 1.77
N LEU A 101 6.00 19.49 1.02
CA LEU A 101 5.68 18.07 0.91
C LEU A 101 5.91 17.34 2.25
N PHE A 102 7.03 17.59 2.93
CA PHE A 102 7.27 16.99 4.24
C PHE A 102 6.24 17.41 5.29
N ILE A 103 5.85 18.68 5.29
CA ILE A 103 4.82 19.21 6.21
C ILE A 103 3.45 18.60 5.90
N SER A 104 3.05 18.50 4.62
CA SER A 104 1.75 17.94 4.24
C SER A 104 1.65 16.44 4.54
N VAL A 105 2.72 15.68 4.27
CA VAL A 105 2.81 14.25 4.63
C VAL A 105 2.78 14.08 6.15
N GLY A 106 3.54 14.89 6.90
CA GLY A 106 3.54 14.89 8.36
C GLY A 106 2.15 15.16 8.94
N LEU A 107 1.46 16.19 8.46
CA LEU A 107 0.10 16.55 8.88
C LEU A 107 -0.93 15.48 8.53
N THR A 108 -0.85 14.89 7.34
CA THR A 108 -1.80 13.85 6.90
C THR A 108 -1.65 12.57 7.73
N CYS A 109 -0.40 12.16 8.02
CA CYS A 109 -0.11 11.01 8.87
C CYS A 109 -0.43 11.26 10.35
N PHE A 110 -0.33 12.50 10.83
CA PHE A 110 -0.66 12.86 12.22
C PHE A 110 -2.17 13.04 12.43
N GLY A 111 -2.89 13.58 11.43
CA GLY A 111 -4.32 13.87 11.47
C GLY A 111 -5.23 12.65 11.22
N GLY A 112 -4.74 11.60 10.55
CA GLY A 112 -5.49 10.36 10.31
C GLY A 112 -5.74 9.48 11.54
N SER A 113 -5.30 9.90 12.74
CA SER A 113 -5.50 9.20 14.01
C SER A 113 -6.78 9.67 14.73
N LYS A 114 -7.91 9.73 14.02
CA LYS A 114 -9.25 9.84 14.61
C LYS A 114 -10.18 8.85 13.91
N GLU A 115 -10.00 7.57 14.18
CA GLU A 115 -11.01 6.52 14.02
C GLU A 115 -10.61 5.32 14.89
#